data_AF-A0A3L7UNX0-F1
#
_entry.id   AF-A0A3L7UNX0-F1
#
_cell.length_a   1.000
_cell.length_b   1.000
_cell.length_c   1.000
_cell.angle_alpha   90.00
_cell.angle_beta   90.00
_cell.angle_gamma   90.00
#
_symmetry.space_group_name_H-M   'P 1'
#
loop_
_entity.id
_entity.type
_entity.pdbx_description
1 polymer ?
#
loop_
_entity_poly.entity_id
_entity_poly.type
_entity_poly.pdbx_seq_one_letter_code
_entity_poly.pdbx_strand_id
1 'polypeptide(L)'
;MTIKVRCKACETVLNVSDQAAGKVVKCKQCGERVRVPVPKGDRAASKTRPSEVEQAESNSGDALESLDLRSMEDTKRKVCPGCAKPVDFDAVECPKCGVTIATGALSERQRIRYERKGPPPEEFYKAIWSNGWKFLKKHWGYGVRTAMIWSMTLSMSLTCLYSLNYYVKARTAELQDSAKADITNISISGNVLKVIVPKEKGSKVVYDNTYYTAAGSTIVLRAPHVQPWFEPPSAFWIFLTVVFQLGFGGWAWTLAITITKLTMAGEKRIKRFPVDFFGNLTMGFRFYVWPALLLTPFLWISGVVGVFSPIASGIVTGVLMLIPLLVLPAAVIHMTQNYQYRGWLLWWMAKDFFKTIGPSMYIFMLNIFMVFLVPLGVAITMLVAGRQIIASLMAREAAFLLWAKANIMDMGEGNFQFLFYQMPLVFTFCFLVFFIICGLMSFPAVFMMRVVGLYGVYFKPDLSLVNEFPDLESAGFGPRFLAFQIDMIIVSMLTCVGAFIGTLFGLLFTFYGWSAAGVLQVIVQIGVSLLLSGFYFASMEAGASRATLGKASIGLMALRDDNKPMARQQAFSRTASAFVTYLTLNIGFLMCFFRADKKALHDLMSKSKVVWRGEEN
;
A
#
# COMPACT_ATOMS: atom_id res chain seq x y z
N MET A 1 47.07 44.38 10.75
CA MET A 1 48.11 45.42 10.61
C MET A 1 47.50 46.77 10.98
N THR A 2 48.33 47.79 11.18
CA THR A 2 47.86 49.15 11.51
C THR A 2 48.25 50.09 10.39
N ILE A 3 47.27 50.81 9.82
CA ILE A 3 47.45 51.78 8.75
C ILE A 3 47.82 53.12 9.39
N LYS A 4 48.99 53.66 9.02
CA LYS A 4 49.43 55.00 9.45
C LYS A 4 48.86 56.04 8.50
N VAL A 5 48.06 56.97 9.02
CA VAL A 5 47.44 58.05 8.23
C VAL A 5 47.79 59.40 8.84
N ARG A 6 48.32 60.32 8.04
CA ARG A 6 48.64 61.67 8.47
C ARG A 6 47.40 62.56 8.35
N CYS A 7 47.02 63.26 9.43
CA CYS A 7 45.95 64.25 9.37
C CYS A 7 46.43 65.47 8.57
N LYS A 8 45.66 65.93 7.57
CA LYS A 8 46.04 67.10 6.76
C LYS A 8 45.92 68.44 7.50
N ALA A 9 45.18 68.49 8.61
CA ALA A 9 44.90 69.73 9.35
C ALA A 9 45.90 70.01 10.48
N CYS A 10 46.43 68.98 11.14
CA CYS A 10 47.38 69.12 12.26
C CYS A 10 48.68 68.32 12.08
N GLU A 11 48.85 67.67 10.91
CA GLU A 11 50.02 66.85 10.54
C GLU A 11 50.35 65.65 11.44
N THR A 12 49.57 65.42 12.50
CA THR A 12 49.76 64.28 13.40
C THR A 12 49.45 62.95 12.71
N VAL A 13 50.33 61.96 12.93
CA VAL A 13 50.19 60.60 12.37
C VAL A 13 49.31 59.74 13.29
N LEU A 14 48.18 59.28 12.77
CA LEU A 14 47.23 58.40 13.44
C LEU A 14 47.49 56.95 13.04
N ASN A 15 47.62 56.06 14.02
CA ASN A 15 47.67 54.62 13.80
C ASN A 15 46.24 54.05 13.91
N VAL A 16 45.68 53.58 12.80
CA VAL A 16 44.29 53.10 12.74
C VAL A 16 44.29 51.61 12.35
N SER A 17 43.34 50.82 12.88
CA SER A 17 43.23 49.39 12.57
C SER A 17 42.78 49.16 11.12
N ASP A 18 43.20 48.04 10.52
CA ASP A 18 42.84 47.68 9.13
C ASP A 18 41.32 47.64 8.87
N GLN A 19 40.49 47.38 9.89
CA GLN A 19 39.03 47.39 9.78
C GLN A 19 38.43 48.78 9.46
N ALA A 20 39.22 49.84 9.64
CA ALA A 20 38.85 51.21 9.31
C ALA A 20 39.28 51.63 7.89
N ALA A 21 39.93 50.75 7.11
CA ALA A 21 40.29 51.01 5.73
C ALA A 21 39.05 51.42 4.90
N GLY A 22 39.11 52.58 4.25
CA GLY A 22 38.00 53.14 3.46
C GLY A 22 36.96 53.92 4.28
N LYS A 23 37.03 53.91 5.62
CA LYS A 23 36.13 54.65 6.52
C LYS A 23 36.73 55.99 6.96
N VAL A 24 35.88 56.91 7.39
CA VAL A 24 36.27 58.23 7.90
C VAL A 24 36.37 58.18 9.42
N VAL A 25 37.54 58.50 9.96
CA VAL A 25 37.82 58.51 11.40
C VAL A 25 38.13 59.93 11.87
N LYS A 26 37.73 60.28 13.09
CA LYS A 26 37.96 61.60 13.67
C LYS A 26 39.38 61.69 14.24
N CYS A 27 40.11 62.76 13.92
CA CYS A 27 41.42 63.02 14.50
C CYS A 27 41.30 63.31 16.01
N LYS A 28 42.10 62.66 16.86
CA LYS A 28 42.04 62.83 18.32
C LYS A 28 42.54 64.20 18.81
N GLN A 29 43.38 64.88 18.03
CA GLN A 29 43.96 66.18 18.42
C GLN A 29 43.18 67.39 17.92
N CYS A 30 42.76 67.41 16.64
CA CYS A 30 42.04 68.57 16.08
C CYS A 30 40.55 68.30 15.80
N GLY A 31 40.07 67.06 15.97
CA GLY A 31 38.68 66.70 15.72
C GLY A 31 38.26 66.61 14.25
N GLU A 32 39.18 66.85 13.30
CA GLU A 32 38.90 66.85 11.87
C GLU A 32 38.65 65.43 11.31
N ARG A 33 37.79 65.30 10.29
CA ARG A 33 37.39 64.00 9.71
C ARG A 33 38.42 63.52 8.68
N VAL A 34 39.18 62.46 8.99
CA VAL A 34 40.26 61.92 8.14
C VAL A 34 39.83 60.59 7.50
N ARG A 35 39.93 60.47 6.18
CA ARG A 35 39.60 59.23 5.45
C ARG A 35 40.81 58.29 5.37
N VAL A 36 40.66 57.05 5.82
CA VAL A 36 41.74 56.04 5.81
C VAL A 36 41.83 55.37 4.44
N PRO A 37 43.00 55.35 3.76
CA PRO A 37 43.16 54.71 2.46
C PRO A 37 43.13 53.18 2.57
N VAL A 38 42.56 52.50 1.57
CA VAL A 38 42.53 51.03 1.49
C VAL A 38 43.83 50.55 0.84
N PRO A 39 44.60 49.63 1.47
CA PRO A 39 45.78 49.06 0.84
C PRO A 39 45.37 48.19 -0.35
N LYS A 40 45.96 48.43 -1.54
CA LYS A 40 45.75 47.61 -2.74
C LYS A 40 46.49 46.29 -2.57
N GLY A 41 45.75 45.19 -2.46
CA GLY A 41 46.28 43.82 -2.54
C GLY A 41 45.86 43.17 -3.85
N ASP A 42 46.82 42.51 -4.50
CA ASP A 42 46.71 41.90 -5.83
C ASP A 42 45.64 40.81 -5.93
N ARG A 43 44.67 40.99 -6.84
CA ARG A 43 43.94 39.87 -7.47
C ARG A 43 43.59 40.18 -8.93
N ALA A 44 44.23 39.39 -9.78
CA ALA A 44 43.78 38.75 -11.01
C ALA A 44 42.75 39.47 -11.91
N ALA A 45 43.22 39.78 -13.11
CA ALA A 45 42.46 40.27 -14.24
C ALA A 45 41.36 39.30 -14.70
N SER A 46 40.16 39.84 -14.94
CA SER A 46 39.25 39.35 -15.96
C SER A 46 38.95 40.52 -16.89
N LYS A 47 39.44 40.42 -18.13
CA LYS A 47 39.24 41.36 -19.22
C LYS A 47 37.90 41.06 -19.88
N THR A 48 36.97 42.02 -19.89
CA THR A 48 36.30 42.42 -21.14
C THR A 48 35.65 43.80 -20.95
N ARG A 49 36.09 44.78 -21.73
CA ARG A 49 35.49 46.10 -21.89
C ARG A 49 35.32 46.30 -23.39
N PRO A 50 34.15 46.70 -23.93
CA PRO A 50 34.06 47.06 -25.34
C PRO A 50 34.69 48.44 -25.57
N SER A 51 35.28 48.57 -26.75
CA SER A 51 35.90 49.75 -27.33
C SER A 51 34.92 50.92 -27.51
N GLU A 52 35.37 52.13 -27.17
CA GLU A 52 34.86 53.38 -27.73
C GLU A 52 35.05 53.35 -29.25
N VAL A 53 33.97 53.56 -29.99
CA VAL A 53 34.01 53.84 -31.42
C VAL A 53 33.82 55.34 -31.59
N GLU A 54 34.79 55.92 -32.28
CA GLU A 54 34.90 57.28 -32.77
C GLU A 54 33.65 57.71 -33.55
N GLN A 55 33.17 58.92 -33.29
CA GLN A 55 32.08 59.55 -34.01
C GLN A 55 32.50 59.88 -35.44
N ALA A 56 31.69 59.47 -36.42
CA ALA A 56 31.69 60.02 -37.77
C ALA A 56 30.29 60.56 -38.07
N GLU A 57 30.24 61.83 -38.50
CA GLU A 57 29.04 62.52 -38.95
C GLU A 57 28.46 61.88 -40.22
N SER A 58 27.14 61.70 -40.26
CA SER A 58 26.36 61.89 -41.51
C SER A 58 24.87 62.05 -41.21
N ASN A 59 24.32 63.16 -41.71
CA ASN A 59 22.90 63.49 -41.75
C ASN A 59 22.04 62.42 -42.47
N SER A 60 20.95 61.99 -41.85
CA SER A 60 19.64 61.86 -42.51
C SER A 60 18.57 61.52 -41.45
N GLY A 61 17.50 62.31 -41.41
CA GLY A 61 16.57 62.36 -40.30
C GLY A 61 15.78 61.09 -40.02
N ASP A 62 15.72 60.75 -38.73
CA ASP A 62 14.64 59.96 -38.14
C ASP A 62 14.30 60.57 -36.77
N ALA A 63 13.03 60.96 -36.58
CA ALA A 63 12.50 61.63 -35.39
C ALA A 63 12.55 60.80 -34.08
N LEU A 64 13.26 59.68 -34.10
CA LEU A 64 13.44 58.76 -32.97
C LEU A 64 14.83 58.86 -32.33
N GLU A 65 15.78 59.56 -32.94
CA GLU A 65 17.15 59.67 -32.43
C GLU A 65 17.33 60.76 -31.35
N SER A 66 16.37 61.68 -31.23
CA SER A 66 16.34 62.73 -30.19
C SER A 66 15.56 62.34 -28.92
N LEU A 67 14.97 61.14 -28.90
CA LEU A 67 14.36 60.59 -27.70
C LEU A 67 15.43 59.93 -26.84
N ASP A 68 15.98 60.69 -25.89
CA ASP A 68 16.88 60.16 -24.86
C ASP A 68 16.10 59.26 -23.90
N LEU A 69 15.87 58.01 -24.31
CA LEU A 69 15.16 56.98 -23.54
C LEU A 69 15.83 56.68 -22.20
N ARG A 70 17.10 57.05 -22.01
CA ARG A 70 17.81 56.92 -20.73
C ARG A 70 17.35 57.96 -19.70
N SER A 71 16.86 59.13 -20.14
CA SER A 71 16.32 60.16 -19.25
C SER A 71 14.89 59.84 -18.77
N MET A 72 14.21 58.89 -19.42
CA MET A 72 12.86 58.42 -19.07
C MET A 72 12.87 57.06 -18.33
N GLU A 73 14.03 56.43 -18.19
CA GLU A 73 14.18 55.18 -17.44
C GLU A 73 14.09 55.45 -15.93
N ASP A 74 13.08 54.88 -15.26
CA ASP A 74 12.86 55.03 -13.83
C ASP A 74 13.97 54.33 -13.03
N THR A 75 15.08 55.05 -12.79
CA THR A 75 16.26 54.57 -12.06
C THR A 75 15.97 54.22 -10.60
N LYS A 76 14.75 54.55 -10.11
CA LYS A 76 14.30 54.29 -8.75
C LYS A 76 13.59 52.94 -8.60
N ARG A 77 13.43 52.13 -9.66
CA ARG A 77 12.78 50.81 -9.58
C ARG A 77 13.55 49.73 -10.32
N LYS A 78 14.06 48.76 -9.55
CA LYS A 78 14.64 47.53 -10.09
C LYS A 78 13.53 46.52 -10.42
N VAL A 79 13.61 45.86 -11.56
CA VAL A 79 12.56 44.94 -12.05
C VAL A 79 13.12 43.52 -12.19
N CYS A 80 12.36 42.47 -11.81
CA CYS A 80 12.78 41.07 -12.05
C CYS A 80 12.87 40.84 -13.57
N PRO A 81 14.01 40.39 -14.12
CA PRO A 81 14.18 40.08 -15.54
C PRO A 81 13.26 38.93 -16.02
N GLY A 82 12.84 38.03 -15.13
CA GLY A 82 11.96 36.91 -15.47
C GLY A 82 10.45 37.19 -15.42
N CYS A 83 9.96 38.10 -14.56
CA CYS A 83 8.51 38.32 -14.39
C CYS A 83 8.06 39.78 -14.40
N ALA A 84 8.96 40.70 -14.76
CA ALA A 84 8.71 42.12 -14.92
C ALA A 84 8.05 42.82 -13.71
N LYS A 85 8.21 42.27 -12.50
CA LYS A 85 7.69 42.89 -11.27
C LYS A 85 8.78 43.72 -10.58
N PRO A 86 8.41 44.84 -9.94
CA PRO A 86 9.33 45.62 -9.13
C PRO A 86 9.83 44.76 -7.96
N VAL A 87 11.14 44.80 -7.73
CA VAL A 87 11.85 44.08 -6.68
C VAL A 87 12.72 45.07 -5.91
N ASP A 88 12.97 44.77 -4.63
CA ASP A 88 13.82 45.59 -3.78
C ASP A 88 15.26 45.62 -4.33
N PHE A 89 15.98 46.73 -4.08
CA PHE A 89 17.34 46.93 -4.57
C PHE A 89 18.33 45.91 -4.02
N ASP A 90 18.11 45.51 -2.76
CA ASP A 90 18.93 44.54 -2.01
C ASP A 90 18.49 43.09 -2.20
N ALA A 91 17.40 42.86 -2.92
CA ALA A 91 16.95 41.50 -3.21
C ALA A 91 17.95 40.81 -4.16
N VAL A 92 18.54 39.71 -3.70
CA VAL A 92 19.40 38.83 -4.52
C VAL A 92 18.55 37.92 -5.41
N GLU A 93 17.41 37.45 -4.88
CA GLU A 93 16.43 36.62 -5.58
C GLU A 93 15.07 37.33 -5.62
N CYS A 94 14.36 37.21 -6.74
CA CYS A 94 13.01 37.77 -6.83
C CYS A 94 11.99 36.90 -6.06
N PRO A 95 11.17 37.50 -5.18
CA PRO A 95 10.19 36.77 -4.37
C PRO A 95 9.01 36.18 -5.17
N LYS A 96 8.79 36.62 -6.41
CA LYS A 96 7.72 36.10 -7.29
C LYS A 96 8.22 35.03 -8.26
N CYS A 97 9.28 35.35 -9.00
CA CYS A 97 9.77 34.52 -10.12
C CYS A 97 10.89 33.56 -9.69
N GLY A 98 11.54 33.80 -8.55
CA GLY A 98 12.69 33.01 -8.12
C GLY A 98 13.88 33.11 -9.08
N VAL A 99 14.01 34.23 -9.77
CA VAL A 99 15.17 34.47 -10.64
C VAL A 99 16.18 35.31 -9.85
N THR A 100 17.45 34.95 -9.94
CA THR A 100 18.53 35.76 -9.38
C THR A 100 18.64 37.05 -10.17
N ILE A 101 18.48 38.19 -9.50
CA ILE A 101 18.28 39.48 -10.16
C ILE A 101 19.54 39.93 -10.92
N ALA A 102 20.73 39.48 -10.49
CA ALA A 102 21.99 39.80 -11.15
C ALA A 102 22.22 39.04 -12.47
N THR A 103 21.72 37.80 -12.59
CA THR A 103 22.03 36.91 -13.72
C THR A 103 20.85 36.63 -14.64
N GLY A 104 19.62 36.91 -14.19
CA GLY A 104 18.41 36.56 -14.93
C GLY A 104 18.15 35.05 -15.03
N ALA A 105 18.98 34.23 -14.41
CA ALA A 105 18.83 32.78 -14.33
C ALA A 105 18.21 32.36 -13.00
N LEU A 106 17.51 31.22 -13.02
CA LEU A 106 17.07 30.54 -11.80
C LEU A 106 18.30 30.11 -10.99
N SER A 107 18.29 30.35 -9.67
CA SER A 107 19.32 29.77 -8.80
C SER A 107 19.27 28.24 -8.89
N GLU A 108 20.40 27.56 -8.71
CA GLU A 108 20.46 26.10 -8.82
C GLU A 108 19.44 25.41 -7.90
N ARG A 109 19.23 25.98 -6.70
CA ARG A 109 18.18 25.54 -5.77
C ARG A 109 16.76 25.73 -6.31
N GLN A 110 16.47 26.84 -7.01
CA GLN A 110 15.14 27.09 -7.60
C GLN A 110 14.92 26.30 -8.87
N ARG A 111 15.95 26.11 -9.70
CA ARG A 111 15.89 25.22 -10.87
C ARG A 111 15.54 23.80 -10.45
N ILE A 112 16.23 23.26 -9.44
CA ILE A 112 15.89 21.96 -8.85
C ILE A 112 14.46 21.96 -8.29
N ARG A 113 13.98 23.06 -7.68
CA ARG A 113 12.60 23.17 -7.18
C ARG A 113 11.54 23.11 -8.29
N TYR A 114 11.76 23.83 -9.39
CA TYR A 114 10.85 23.82 -10.55
C TYR A 114 10.86 22.46 -11.25
N GLU A 115 12.04 21.86 -11.43
CA GLU A 115 12.20 20.51 -12.01
C GLU A 115 11.52 19.44 -11.13
N ARG A 116 11.53 19.59 -9.80
CA ARG A 116 10.93 18.63 -8.85
C ARG A 116 9.41 18.75 -8.65
N LYS A 117 8.75 19.80 -9.15
CA LYS A 117 7.29 20.04 -8.97
C LYS A 117 6.79 19.84 -7.51
N GLY A 118 7.56 20.28 -6.49
CA GLY A 118 7.23 20.10 -5.05
C GLY A 118 8.02 20.99 -4.08
N PRO A 119 7.60 21.09 -2.80
CA PRO A 119 8.32 21.82 -1.74
C PRO A 119 9.65 21.14 -1.35
N PRO A 120 10.61 21.86 -0.76
CA PRO A 120 11.93 21.31 -0.45
C PRO A 120 11.85 20.22 0.63
N PRO A 121 12.53 19.06 0.45
CA PRO A 121 12.47 17.93 1.38
C PRO A 121 12.86 18.24 2.84
N GLU A 122 13.74 19.20 3.06
CA GLU A 122 14.22 19.58 4.40
C GLU A 122 13.10 20.15 5.29
N GLU A 123 12.12 20.83 4.70
CA GLU A 123 10.99 21.41 5.42
C GLU A 123 10.00 20.34 5.91
N PHE A 124 10.07 19.11 5.37
CA PHE A 124 9.19 18.00 5.71
C PHE A 124 9.14 17.76 7.23
N TYR A 125 10.29 17.56 7.87
CA TYR A 125 10.37 17.18 9.29
C TYR A 125 9.72 18.21 10.23
N LYS A 126 9.83 19.51 9.90
CA LYS A 126 9.20 20.59 10.66
C LYS A 126 7.71 20.75 10.31
N ALA A 127 7.37 20.58 9.04
CA ALA A 127 6.01 20.78 8.54
C ALA A 127 5.03 19.70 9.01
N ILE A 128 5.48 18.46 9.23
CA ILE A 128 4.67 17.33 9.65
C ILE A 128 3.86 17.61 10.92
N TRP A 129 4.51 18.13 11.95
CA TRP A 129 3.88 18.33 13.25
C TRP A 129 2.78 19.38 13.21
N SER A 130 3.08 20.57 12.67
CA SER A 130 2.12 21.67 12.61
C SER A 130 0.96 21.35 11.67
N ASN A 131 1.22 20.75 10.50
CA ASN A 131 0.17 20.37 9.55
C ASN A 131 -0.66 19.20 10.03
N GLY A 132 -0.02 18.16 10.59
CA GLY A 132 -0.69 16.97 11.10
C GLY A 132 -1.65 17.32 12.25
N TRP A 133 -1.19 18.11 13.22
CA TRP A 133 -2.05 18.55 14.33
C TRP A 133 -3.18 19.48 13.87
N LYS A 134 -2.89 20.43 12.98
CA LYS A 134 -3.93 21.31 12.42
C LYS A 134 -5.00 20.53 11.66
N PHE A 135 -4.60 19.49 10.93
CA PHE A 135 -5.51 18.59 10.25
C PHE A 135 -6.34 17.77 11.25
N LEU A 136 -5.70 17.14 12.23
CA LEU A 136 -6.38 16.31 13.23
C LEU A 136 -7.38 17.12 14.05
N LYS A 137 -7.03 18.33 14.52
CA LYS A 137 -7.96 19.20 15.27
C LYS A 137 -9.19 19.57 14.45
N LYS A 138 -9.00 19.83 13.15
CA LYS A 138 -10.11 20.14 12.24
C LYS A 138 -11.01 18.94 11.94
N HIS A 139 -10.44 17.74 11.96
CA HIS A 139 -11.08 16.49 11.53
C HIS A 139 -11.19 15.45 12.66
N TRP A 140 -11.25 15.88 13.91
CA TRP A 140 -11.19 15.01 15.10
C TRP A 140 -12.32 13.95 15.12
N GLY A 141 -13.47 14.27 14.52
CA GLY A 141 -14.59 13.33 14.37
C GLY A 141 -14.23 12.05 13.61
N TYR A 142 -13.24 12.09 12.70
CA TYR A 142 -12.75 10.87 12.05
C TYR A 142 -11.94 9.98 13.00
N GLY A 143 -11.24 10.57 13.99
CA GLY A 143 -10.59 9.81 15.06
C GLY A 143 -11.60 9.06 15.93
N VAL A 144 -12.69 9.72 16.33
CA VAL A 144 -13.77 9.10 17.11
C VAL A 144 -14.48 8.00 16.33
N ARG A 145 -14.85 8.27 15.07
CA ARG A 145 -15.48 7.25 14.20
C ARG A 145 -14.57 6.04 14.00
N THR A 146 -13.27 6.27 13.80
CA THR A 146 -12.29 5.19 13.66
C THR A 146 -12.20 4.36 14.93
N ALA A 147 -12.14 4.99 16.11
CA ALA A 147 -12.15 4.27 17.38
C ALA A 147 -13.41 3.40 17.52
N MET A 148 -14.59 3.95 17.25
CA MET A 148 -15.86 3.22 17.36
C MET A 148 -15.93 2.04 16.39
N ILE A 149 -15.58 2.24 15.12
CA ILE A 149 -15.67 1.22 14.07
C ILE A 149 -14.66 0.11 14.30
N TRP A 150 -13.41 0.44 14.64
CA TRP A 150 -12.41 -0.56 14.98
C TRP A 150 -12.80 -1.38 16.22
N SER A 151 -13.34 -0.73 17.24
CA SER A 151 -13.80 -1.42 18.46
C SER A 151 -14.94 -2.38 18.16
N MET A 152 -15.95 -1.93 17.40
CA MET A 152 -17.09 -2.74 16.99
C MET A 152 -16.69 -3.94 16.12
N THR A 153 -15.83 -3.71 15.12
CA THR A 153 -15.41 -4.77 14.19
C THR A 153 -14.52 -5.82 14.87
N LEU A 154 -13.58 -5.39 15.73
CA LEU A 154 -12.73 -6.31 16.49
C LEU A 154 -13.52 -7.08 17.56
N SER A 155 -14.44 -6.43 18.28
CA SER A 155 -15.27 -7.12 19.26
C SER A 155 -16.21 -8.14 18.59
N MET A 156 -16.86 -7.77 17.48
CA MET A 156 -17.67 -8.69 16.68
C MET A 156 -16.86 -9.88 16.16
N SER A 157 -15.64 -9.62 15.63
CA SER A 157 -14.75 -10.69 15.15
C SER A 157 -14.38 -11.65 16.27
N LEU A 158 -14.04 -11.14 17.47
CA LEU A 158 -13.68 -11.98 18.60
C LEU A 158 -14.87 -12.77 19.17
N THR A 159 -16.07 -12.18 19.19
CA THR A 159 -17.30 -12.90 19.55
C THR A 159 -17.62 -14.01 18.54
N CYS A 160 -17.41 -13.77 17.24
CA CYS A 160 -17.58 -14.83 16.21
C CYS A 160 -16.59 -15.98 16.42
N LEU A 161 -15.32 -15.67 16.72
CA LEU A 161 -14.30 -16.68 17.05
C LEU A 161 -14.62 -17.46 18.33
N TYR A 162 -15.11 -16.78 19.37
CA TYR A 162 -15.58 -17.43 20.60
C TYR A 162 -16.71 -18.42 20.31
N SER A 163 -17.63 -18.03 19.41
CA SER A 163 -18.78 -18.84 19.00
C SER A 163 -18.40 -20.05 18.16
N LEU A 164 -17.44 -19.87 17.25
CA LEU A 164 -16.84 -20.97 16.52
C LEU A 164 -16.18 -21.98 17.47
N ASN A 165 -15.42 -21.50 18.45
CA ASN A 165 -14.74 -22.35 19.42
C ASN A 165 -15.74 -23.11 20.33
N TYR A 166 -16.82 -22.46 20.76
CA TYR A 166 -17.89 -23.11 21.51
C TYR A 166 -18.52 -24.25 20.70
N TYR A 167 -18.92 -23.96 19.44
CA TYR A 167 -19.50 -24.96 18.53
C TYR A 167 -18.56 -26.13 18.28
N VAL A 168 -17.31 -25.86 17.87
CA VAL A 168 -16.34 -26.91 17.54
C VAL A 168 -16.05 -27.79 18.75
N LYS A 169 -15.93 -27.23 19.96
CA LYS A 169 -15.70 -28.02 21.18
C LYS A 169 -16.88 -28.91 21.52
N ALA A 170 -18.10 -28.37 21.53
CA ALA A 170 -19.30 -29.14 21.82
C ALA A 170 -19.48 -30.27 20.81
N ARG A 171 -19.37 -29.94 19.52
CA ARG A 171 -19.52 -30.91 18.43
C ARG A 171 -18.43 -31.98 18.42
N THR A 172 -17.18 -31.62 18.72
CA THR A 172 -16.09 -32.60 18.84
C THR A 172 -16.36 -33.58 19.98
N ALA A 173 -16.89 -33.12 21.12
CA ALA A 173 -17.24 -33.98 22.24
C ALA A 173 -18.36 -34.97 21.87
N GLU A 174 -19.44 -34.50 21.23
CA GLU A 174 -20.52 -35.36 20.73
C GLU A 174 -20.02 -36.45 19.77
N LEU A 175 -19.17 -36.08 18.81
CA LEU A 175 -18.59 -37.03 17.85
C LEU A 175 -17.63 -38.01 18.52
N GLN A 176 -16.87 -37.58 19.52
CA GLN A 176 -16.03 -38.47 20.31
C GLN A 176 -16.85 -39.45 21.15
N ASP A 177 -17.96 -39.01 21.73
CA ASP A 177 -18.81 -39.86 22.55
C ASP A 177 -19.59 -40.87 21.71
N SER A 178 -20.04 -40.49 20.51
CA SER A 178 -20.60 -41.45 19.54
C SER A 178 -19.56 -42.45 19.02
N ALA A 179 -18.31 -42.04 18.81
CA ALA A 179 -17.23 -42.96 18.44
C ALA A 179 -16.88 -43.95 19.56
N LYS A 180 -16.94 -43.51 20.83
CA LYS A 180 -16.73 -44.38 22.02
C LYS A 180 -17.90 -45.33 22.28
N ALA A 181 -19.09 -45.07 21.74
CA ALA A 181 -20.23 -45.96 21.92
C ALA A 181 -20.05 -47.31 21.19
N ASP A 182 -19.25 -47.35 20.11
CA ASP A 182 -18.99 -48.56 19.32
C ASP A 182 -17.49 -48.72 18.97
N ILE A 183 -16.68 -49.00 19.99
CA ILE A 183 -15.21 -49.10 19.90
C ILE A 183 -14.75 -50.29 19.04
N THR A 184 -15.59 -51.32 18.89
CA THR A 184 -15.24 -52.53 18.14
C THR A 184 -15.29 -52.31 16.64
N ASN A 185 -16.25 -51.49 16.18
CA ASN A 185 -16.47 -51.22 14.77
C ASN A 185 -15.89 -49.87 14.30
N ILE A 186 -15.58 -48.95 15.22
CA ILE A 186 -15.08 -47.61 14.90
C ILE A 186 -13.62 -47.47 15.31
N SER A 187 -12.76 -47.10 14.36
CA SER A 187 -11.35 -46.81 14.62
C SER A 187 -10.95 -45.43 14.10
N ILE A 188 -10.16 -44.69 14.90
CA ILE A 188 -9.67 -43.35 14.56
C ILE A 188 -8.18 -43.49 14.21
N SER A 189 -7.80 -43.00 13.03
CA SER A 189 -6.41 -43.03 12.54
C SER A 189 -6.05 -41.67 11.95
N GLY A 190 -5.35 -40.84 12.73
CA GLY A 190 -4.99 -39.49 12.30
C GLY A 190 -6.22 -38.65 11.97
N ASN A 191 -6.29 -38.10 10.75
CA ASN A 191 -7.40 -37.25 10.28
C ASN A 191 -8.62 -38.02 9.73
N VAL A 192 -8.62 -39.35 9.85
CA VAL A 192 -9.62 -40.23 9.27
C VAL A 192 -10.26 -41.09 10.37
N LEU A 193 -11.59 -41.25 10.29
CA LEU A 193 -12.37 -42.19 11.08
C LEU A 193 -12.86 -43.32 10.16
N LYS A 194 -12.62 -44.57 10.55
CA LYS A 194 -13.05 -45.75 9.81
C LYS A 194 -14.17 -46.43 10.57
N VAL A 195 -15.31 -46.60 9.90
CA VAL A 195 -16.46 -47.39 10.38
C VAL A 195 -16.44 -48.73 9.64
N ILE A 196 -16.25 -49.82 10.38
CA ILE A 196 -16.20 -51.19 9.86
C ILE A 196 -17.55 -51.84 10.15
N VAL A 197 -18.34 -52.09 9.11
CA VAL A 197 -19.62 -52.80 9.27
C VAL A 197 -19.35 -54.31 9.24
N PRO A 198 -19.75 -55.08 10.27
CA PRO A 198 -19.56 -56.52 10.29
C PRO A 198 -20.20 -57.21 9.07
N LYS A 199 -19.67 -58.39 8.70
CA LYS A 199 -20.19 -59.17 7.55
C LYS A 199 -21.52 -59.87 7.82
N GLU A 200 -22.03 -59.82 9.04
CA GLU A 200 -23.29 -60.46 9.40
C GLU A 200 -24.50 -59.72 8.80
N LYS A 201 -25.46 -60.48 8.27
CA LYS A 201 -26.69 -59.90 7.68
C LYS A 201 -27.50 -59.19 8.78
N GLY A 202 -27.58 -57.86 8.69
CA GLY A 202 -28.37 -57.04 9.61
C GLY A 202 -27.57 -56.24 10.65
N SER A 203 -26.23 -56.33 10.64
CA SER A 203 -25.39 -55.50 11.51
C SER A 203 -25.54 -54.01 11.20
N LYS A 204 -25.73 -53.20 12.25
CA LYS A 204 -25.87 -51.75 12.16
C LYS A 204 -24.83 -51.10 13.06
N VAL A 205 -23.96 -50.28 12.48
CA VAL A 205 -23.07 -49.41 13.24
C VAL A 205 -23.67 -48.02 13.24
N VAL A 206 -23.76 -47.38 14.41
CA VAL A 206 -24.32 -46.03 14.56
C VAL A 206 -23.18 -45.07 14.83
N TYR A 207 -23.04 -44.05 14.00
CA TYR A 207 -22.12 -42.93 14.23
C TYR A 207 -22.81 -41.64 13.79
N ASP A 208 -22.77 -40.61 14.66
CA ASP A 208 -23.41 -39.31 14.42
C ASP A 208 -24.90 -39.43 14.03
N ASN A 209 -25.66 -40.23 14.79
CA ASN A 209 -27.08 -40.56 14.55
C ASN A 209 -27.39 -41.14 13.15
N THR A 210 -26.37 -41.57 12.42
CA THR A 210 -26.49 -42.18 11.09
C THR A 210 -26.24 -43.68 11.18
N TYR A 211 -27.12 -44.47 10.56
CA TYR A 211 -27.03 -45.93 10.53
C TYR A 211 -26.22 -46.40 9.32
N TYR A 212 -25.15 -47.13 9.57
CA TYR A 212 -24.33 -47.77 8.54
C TYR A 212 -24.68 -49.26 8.46
N THR A 213 -25.29 -49.68 7.35
CA THR A 213 -25.89 -51.01 7.17
C THR A 213 -25.22 -51.87 6.07
N ALA A 214 -24.26 -51.31 5.34
CA ALA A 214 -23.60 -52.00 4.24
C ALA A 214 -22.63 -53.07 4.75
N ALA A 215 -23.11 -54.31 4.86
CA ALA A 215 -22.36 -55.45 5.42
C ALA A 215 -20.99 -55.65 4.73
N GLY A 216 -19.94 -55.76 5.54
CA GLY A 216 -18.56 -55.98 5.07
C GLY A 216 -17.88 -54.77 4.42
N SER A 217 -18.50 -53.58 4.46
CA SER A 217 -17.90 -52.35 3.94
C SER A 217 -17.12 -51.59 5.03
N THR A 218 -16.04 -50.92 4.62
CA THR A 218 -15.31 -49.95 5.47
C THR A 218 -15.60 -48.55 4.95
N ILE A 219 -16.25 -47.73 5.78
CA ILE A 219 -16.61 -46.37 5.43
C ILE A 219 -15.58 -45.43 6.04
N VAL A 220 -15.05 -44.55 5.20
CA VAL A 220 -13.98 -43.60 5.55
C VAL A 220 -14.61 -42.23 5.73
N LEU A 221 -14.66 -41.77 6.97
CA LEU A 221 -15.17 -40.46 7.38
C LEU A 221 -14.04 -39.56 7.87
N ARG A 222 -14.34 -38.28 8.06
CA ARG A 222 -13.41 -37.34 8.69
C ARG A 222 -13.35 -37.62 10.20
N ALA A 223 -12.17 -37.47 10.79
CA ALA A 223 -12.01 -37.66 12.23
C ALA A 223 -12.84 -36.63 13.05
N PRO A 224 -13.24 -36.97 14.30
CA PRO A 224 -14.06 -36.11 15.16
C PRO A 224 -13.50 -34.69 15.38
N HIS A 225 -12.18 -34.50 15.38
CA HIS A 225 -11.55 -33.18 15.53
C HIS A 225 -11.51 -32.36 14.23
N VAL A 226 -11.74 -33.00 13.07
CA VAL A 226 -11.70 -32.38 11.73
C VAL A 226 -13.10 -32.12 11.21
N GLN A 227 -14.04 -33.04 11.42
CA GLN A 227 -15.41 -32.97 10.90
C GLN A 227 -16.12 -31.63 11.19
N PRO A 228 -16.10 -31.08 12.42
CA PRO A 228 -16.83 -29.85 12.74
C PRO A 228 -16.44 -28.66 11.88
N TRP A 229 -15.17 -28.55 11.48
CA TRP A 229 -14.65 -27.42 10.70
C TRP A 229 -15.24 -27.28 9.30
N PHE A 230 -15.85 -28.35 8.78
CA PHE A 230 -16.45 -28.38 7.45
C PHE A 230 -17.99 -28.38 7.49
N GLU A 231 -18.57 -28.31 8.68
CA GLU A 231 -20.03 -28.23 8.84
C GLU A 231 -20.52 -26.78 8.62
N PRO A 232 -21.76 -26.58 8.14
CA PRO A 232 -22.30 -25.25 7.82
C PRO A 232 -22.17 -24.21 8.95
N PRO A 233 -22.38 -24.54 10.25
CA PRO A 233 -22.22 -23.57 11.33
C PRO A 233 -20.80 -23.05 11.49
N SER A 234 -19.78 -23.92 11.37
CA SER A 234 -18.38 -23.48 11.39
C SER A 234 -18.06 -22.58 10.21
N ALA A 235 -18.52 -22.92 9.01
CA ALA A 235 -18.35 -22.08 7.83
C ALA A 235 -18.98 -20.68 8.02
N PHE A 236 -20.18 -20.61 8.62
CA PHE A 236 -20.86 -19.36 8.94
C PHE A 236 -20.05 -18.46 9.88
N TRP A 237 -19.56 -19.00 11.00
CA TRP A 237 -18.79 -18.20 11.97
C TRP A 237 -17.42 -17.79 11.44
N ILE A 238 -16.75 -18.65 10.64
CA ILE A 238 -15.52 -18.30 9.94
C ILE A 238 -15.78 -17.16 8.95
N PHE A 239 -16.84 -17.26 8.15
CA PHE A 239 -17.24 -16.22 7.21
C PHE A 239 -17.50 -14.88 7.91
N LEU A 240 -18.30 -14.86 8.98
CA LEU A 240 -18.57 -13.64 9.74
C LEU A 240 -17.29 -13.04 10.34
N THR A 241 -16.41 -13.88 10.88
CA THR A 241 -15.11 -13.43 11.40
C THR A 241 -14.31 -12.71 10.31
N VAL A 242 -14.24 -13.29 9.10
CA VAL A 242 -13.55 -12.69 7.95
C VAL A 242 -14.21 -11.37 7.54
N VAL A 243 -15.54 -11.30 7.49
CA VAL A 243 -16.28 -10.07 7.15
C VAL A 243 -15.93 -8.93 8.13
N PHE A 244 -15.94 -9.19 9.44
CA PHE A 244 -15.61 -8.14 10.41
C PHE A 244 -14.14 -7.73 10.38
N GLN A 245 -13.20 -8.67 10.13
CA GLN A 245 -11.79 -8.35 9.93
C GLN A 245 -11.59 -7.47 8.68
N LEU A 246 -12.21 -7.84 7.55
CA LEU A 246 -12.21 -7.01 6.35
C LEU A 246 -12.79 -5.61 6.62
N GLY A 247 -13.81 -5.49 7.47
CA GLY A 247 -14.36 -4.19 7.90
C GLY A 247 -13.33 -3.33 8.65
N PHE A 248 -12.56 -3.92 9.57
CA PHE A 248 -11.49 -3.25 10.31
C PHE A 248 -10.41 -2.69 9.36
N GLY A 249 -9.82 -3.56 8.53
CA GLY A 249 -8.76 -3.17 7.59
C GLY A 249 -9.28 -2.24 6.50
N GLY A 250 -10.52 -2.43 6.07
CA GLY A 250 -11.17 -1.65 5.03
C GLY A 250 -11.38 -0.19 5.42
N TRP A 251 -11.89 0.06 6.63
CA TRP A 251 -12.01 1.41 7.16
C TRP A 251 -10.65 2.12 7.22
N ALA A 252 -9.62 1.43 7.75
CA ALA A 252 -8.27 1.97 7.85
C ALA A 252 -7.71 2.36 6.47
N TRP A 253 -7.90 1.48 5.48
CA TRP A 253 -7.38 1.68 4.13
C TRP A 253 -8.10 2.80 3.37
N THR A 254 -9.43 2.85 3.44
CA THR A 254 -10.24 3.91 2.82
C THR A 254 -9.88 5.28 3.39
N LEU A 255 -9.70 5.38 4.71
CA LEU A 255 -9.33 6.61 5.36
C LEU A 255 -7.91 7.05 4.96
N ALA A 256 -6.96 6.11 4.94
CA ALA A 256 -5.58 6.38 4.51
C ALA A 256 -5.53 6.91 3.07
N ILE A 257 -6.21 6.27 2.13
CA ILE A 257 -6.27 6.71 0.73
C ILE A 257 -6.96 8.07 0.61
N THR A 258 -8.09 8.29 1.30
CA THR A 258 -8.85 9.53 1.19
C THR A 258 -8.07 10.72 1.72
N ILE A 259 -7.43 10.58 2.89
CA ILE A 259 -6.58 11.63 3.48
C ILE A 259 -5.34 11.88 2.62
N THR A 260 -4.71 10.82 2.11
CA THR A 260 -3.53 10.95 1.23
C THR A 260 -3.89 11.66 -0.07
N LYS A 261 -4.96 11.25 -0.76
CA LYS A 261 -5.48 11.91 -1.97
C LYS A 261 -5.78 13.39 -1.74
N LEU A 262 -6.48 13.71 -0.66
CA LEU A 262 -6.79 15.09 -0.28
C LEU A 262 -5.52 15.91 -0.03
N THR A 263 -4.52 15.31 0.60
CA THR A 263 -3.23 15.97 0.87
C THR A 263 -2.46 16.23 -0.41
N MET A 264 -2.40 15.25 -1.30
CA MET A 264 -1.76 15.35 -2.62
C MET A 264 -2.44 16.38 -3.53
N ALA A 265 -3.77 16.50 -3.45
CA ALA A 265 -4.57 17.50 -4.17
C ALA A 265 -4.49 18.91 -3.56
N GLY A 266 -3.89 19.08 -2.37
CA GLY A 266 -3.84 20.36 -1.66
C GLY A 266 -5.19 20.83 -1.10
N GLU A 267 -6.21 19.96 -1.09
CA GLU A 267 -7.54 20.30 -0.57
C GLU A 267 -7.55 20.33 0.97
N LYS A 268 -8.42 21.15 1.57
CA LYS A 268 -8.50 21.35 3.03
C LYS A 268 -9.69 20.65 3.70
N ARG A 269 -10.65 20.13 2.94
CA ARG A 269 -11.87 19.47 3.44
C ARG A 269 -12.15 18.22 2.61
N ILE A 270 -12.58 17.15 3.28
CA ILE A 270 -13.02 15.92 2.62
C ILE A 270 -14.42 16.19 2.06
N LYS A 271 -14.57 16.22 0.72
CA LYS A 271 -15.85 16.52 0.05
C LYS A 271 -16.89 15.42 0.24
N ARG A 272 -16.48 14.15 0.13
CA ARG A 272 -17.33 12.97 0.32
C ARG A 272 -16.50 11.85 0.92
N PHE A 273 -16.93 11.30 2.04
CA PHE A 273 -16.33 10.11 2.64
C PHE A 273 -17.34 8.96 2.57
N PRO A 274 -16.98 7.80 1.98
CA PRO A 274 -17.84 6.62 1.97
C PRO A 274 -17.88 5.99 3.37
N VAL A 275 -18.97 6.26 4.11
CA VAL A 275 -19.22 5.69 5.45
C VAL A 275 -19.86 4.29 5.35
N ASP A 276 -20.23 3.86 4.14
CA ASP A 276 -20.89 2.59 3.92
C ASP A 276 -19.98 1.42 4.31
N PHE A 277 -20.55 0.50 5.11
CA PHE A 277 -19.81 -0.66 5.60
C PHE A 277 -19.31 -1.54 4.46
N PHE A 278 -20.16 -1.80 3.45
CA PHE A 278 -19.83 -2.68 2.32
C PHE A 278 -18.74 -2.10 1.41
N GLY A 279 -18.76 -0.82 1.07
CA GLY A 279 -17.67 -0.20 0.30
C GLY A 279 -16.34 -0.27 1.05
N ASN A 280 -16.36 -0.03 2.36
CA ASN A 280 -15.18 -0.21 3.20
C ASN A 280 -14.72 -1.67 3.25
N LEU A 281 -15.64 -2.64 3.37
CA LEU A 281 -15.34 -4.07 3.38
C LEU A 281 -14.53 -4.50 2.16
N THR A 282 -14.88 -4.03 0.96
CA THR A 282 -14.15 -4.34 -0.28
C THR A 282 -12.73 -3.80 -0.27
N MET A 283 -12.51 -2.64 0.35
CA MET A 283 -11.18 -2.05 0.53
C MET A 283 -10.33 -2.82 1.54
N GLY A 284 -10.97 -3.58 2.44
CA GLY A 284 -10.31 -4.48 3.39
C GLY A 284 -9.50 -5.57 2.71
N PHE A 285 -9.92 -6.01 1.51
CA PHE A 285 -9.15 -6.95 0.70
C PHE A 285 -7.73 -6.41 0.46
N ARG A 286 -7.60 -5.13 0.11
CA ARG A 286 -6.28 -4.51 -0.10
C ARG A 286 -5.45 -4.53 1.19
N PHE A 287 -6.05 -4.25 2.35
CA PHE A 287 -5.33 -4.22 3.61
C PHE A 287 -4.65 -5.55 3.95
N TYR A 288 -5.36 -6.69 3.82
CA TYR A 288 -4.84 -8.00 4.20
C TYR A 288 -4.11 -8.73 3.07
N VAL A 289 -4.56 -8.57 1.83
CA VAL A 289 -4.02 -9.32 0.68
C VAL A 289 -2.78 -8.64 0.11
N TRP A 290 -2.66 -7.32 0.21
CA TRP A 290 -1.49 -6.61 -0.30
C TRP A 290 -0.16 -7.08 0.31
N PRO A 291 0.01 -7.20 1.65
CA PRO A 291 1.26 -7.70 2.23
C PRO A 291 1.62 -9.10 1.72
N ALA A 292 0.63 -9.98 1.60
CA ALA A 292 0.81 -11.34 1.10
C ALA A 292 1.23 -11.35 -0.39
N LEU A 293 0.55 -10.56 -1.23
CA LEU A 293 0.87 -10.43 -2.65
C LEU A 293 2.25 -9.81 -2.88
N LEU A 294 2.59 -8.77 -2.12
CA LEU A 294 3.89 -8.12 -2.18
C LEU A 294 5.03 -9.10 -1.87
N LEU A 295 4.84 -9.96 -0.87
CA LEU A 295 5.84 -10.94 -0.42
C LEU A 295 5.79 -12.27 -1.16
N THR A 296 4.79 -12.51 -2.01
CA THR A 296 4.64 -13.77 -2.75
C THR A 296 5.93 -14.26 -3.41
N PRO A 297 6.77 -13.41 -4.06
CA PRO A 297 8.05 -13.87 -4.62
C PRO A 297 9.03 -14.46 -3.59
N PHE A 298 8.92 -14.07 -2.33
CA PHE A 298 9.83 -14.45 -1.24
C PHE A 298 9.23 -15.48 -0.28
N LEU A 299 7.90 -15.69 -0.28
CA LEU A 299 7.25 -16.71 0.56
C LEU A 299 7.70 -18.14 0.22
N TRP A 300 8.15 -18.39 -1.03
CA TRP A 300 8.77 -19.67 -1.41
C TRP A 300 10.03 -19.99 -0.61
N ILE A 301 10.81 -18.97 -0.20
CA ILE A 301 11.98 -19.15 0.66
C ILE A 301 11.54 -19.72 2.00
N SER A 302 10.45 -19.21 2.58
CA SER A 302 9.90 -19.76 3.81
C SER A 302 9.43 -21.20 3.62
N GLY A 303 8.79 -21.51 2.49
CA GLY A 303 8.38 -22.88 2.17
C GLY A 303 9.57 -23.85 2.12
N VAL A 304 10.67 -23.47 1.47
CA VAL A 304 11.90 -24.27 1.40
C VAL A 304 12.52 -24.45 2.79
N VAL A 305 12.61 -23.39 3.59
CA VAL A 305 13.11 -23.48 4.98
C VAL A 305 12.21 -24.37 5.84
N GLY A 306 10.90 -24.34 5.61
CA GLY A 306 9.90 -25.14 6.33
C GLY A 306 10.03 -26.64 6.13
N VAL A 307 10.61 -27.08 5.01
CA VAL A 307 10.95 -28.50 4.78
C VAL A 307 12.01 -28.98 5.79
N PHE A 308 12.95 -28.11 6.18
CA PHE A 308 14.04 -28.45 7.09
C PHE A 308 13.73 -28.14 8.55
N SER A 309 13.01 -27.05 8.82
CA SER A 309 12.60 -26.67 10.18
C SER A 309 11.35 -25.78 10.17
N PRO A 310 10.22 -26.25 10.76
CA PRO A 310 9.01 -25.44 10.88
C PRO A 310 9.20 -24.16 11.68
N ILE A 311 10.03 -24.19 12.73
CA ILE A 311 10.31 -23.02 13.58
C ILE A 311 11.11 -21.97 12.80
N ALA A 312 12.15 -22.39 12.09
CA ALA A 312 12.96 -21.49 11.27
C ALA A 312 12.10 -20.84 10.17
N SER A 313 11.19 -21.60 9.55
CA SER A 313 10.22 -21.05 8.59
C SER A 313 9.31 -19.98 9.22
N GLY A 314 8.83 -20.21 10.44
CA GLY A 314 8.05 -19.23 11.18
C GLY A 314 8.82 -17.91 11.40
N ILE A 315 10.09 -17.98 11.79
CA ILE A 315 10.95 -16.80 11.98
C ILE A 315 11.17 -16.07 10.65
N VAL A 316 11.52 -16.80 9.58
CA VAL A 316 11.74 -16.21 8.24
C VAL A 316 10.48 -15.51 7.74
N THR A 317 9.31 -16.14 7.86
CA THR A 317 8.03 -15.50 7.52
C THR A 317 7.79 -14.23 8.34
N GLY A 318 8.03 -14.29 9.66
CA GLY A 318 7.87 -13.12 10.55
C GLY A 318 8.75 -11.94 10.14
N VAL A 319 10.02 -12.19 9.82
CA VAL A 319 10.96 -11.15 9.35
C VAL A 319 10.52 -10.59 8.00
N LEU A 320 10.10 -11.44 7.06
CA LEU A 320 9.61 -11.00 5.76
C LEU A 320 8.36 -10.11 5.89
N MET A 321 7.47 -10.39 6.85
CA MET A 321 6.27 -9.61 7.13
C MET A 321 6.54 -8.19 7.67
N LEU A 322 7.77 -7.88 8.09
CA LEU A 322 8.16 -6.50 8.43
C LEU A 322 8.34 -5.63 7.18
N ILE A 323 8.67 -6.23 6.02
CA ILE A 323 8.93 -5.49 4.79
C ILE A 323 7.70 -4.69 4.34
N PRO A 324 6.48 -5.26 4.21
CA PRO A 324 5.27 -4.49 3.89
C PRO A 324 5.02 -3.32 4.83
N LEU A 325 5.31 -3.47 6.13
CA LEU A 325 5.11 -2.39 7.11
C LEU A 325 6.09 -1.22 6.88
N LEU A 326 7.35 -1.50 6.53
CA LEU A 326 8.36 -0.48 6.24
C LEU A 326 8.03 0.34 4.99
N VAL A 327 7.53 -0.32 3.95
CA VAL A 327 7.20 0.31 2.66
C VAL A 327 5.76 0.83 2.58
N LEU A 328 4.94 0.57 3.60
CA LEU A 328 3.53 0.98 3.67
C LEU A 328 3.30 2.46 3.37
N PRO A 329 4.10 3.42 3.91
CA PRO A 329 3.92 4.85 3.59
C PRO A 329 4.03 5.14 2.10
N ALA A 330 5.04 4.58 1.42
CA ALA A 330 5.22 4.73 -0.02
C ALA A 330 4.10 4.02 -0.80
N ALA A 331 3.72 2.82 -0.36
CA ALA A 331 2.68 2.03 -1.00
C ALA A 331 1.32 2.73 -1.01
N VAL A 332 0.90 3.31 0.11
CA VAL A 332 -0.37 4.07 0.21
C VAL A 332 -0.38 5.21 -0.81
N ILE A 333 0.72 5.94 -0.97
CA ILE A 333 0.84 7.04 -1.94
C ILE A 333 0.71 6.52 -3.37
N HIS A 334 1.40 5.43 -3.74
CA HIS A 334 1.27 4.83 -5.06
C HIS A 334 -0.14 4.31 -5.35
N MET A 335 -0.82 3.75 -4.36
CA MET A 335 -2.21 3.30 -4.51
C MET A 335 -3.22 4.44 -4.56
N THR A 336 -2.82 5.67 -4.25
CA THR A 336 -3.66 6.85 -4.50
C THR A 336 -3.60 7.37 -5.93
N GLN A 337 -2.61 6.95 -6.72
CA GLN A 337 -2.50 7.34 -8.12
C GLN A 337 -3.56 6.63 -8.97
N ASN A 338 -3.78 7.14 -10.19
CA ASN A 338 -4.70 6.54 -11.16
C ASN A 338 -4.28 5.09 -11.46
N TYR A 339 -2.99 4.88 -11.71
CA TYR A 339 -2.39 3.57 -11.88
C TYR A 339 -1.65 3.12 -10.62
N GLN A 340 -2.15 2.04 -10.00
CA GLN A 340 -1.67 1.59 -8.69
C GLN A 340 -0.46 0.65 -8.74
N TYR A 341 -0.05 0.19 -9.94
CA TYR A 341 0.85 -0.96 -10.12
C TYR A 341 2.18 -0.87 -9.36
N ARG A 342 2.75 0.33 -9.21
CA ARG A 342 4.01 0.52 -8.47
C ARG A 342 3.89 0.05 -7.03
N GLY A 343 2.76 0.36 -6.40
CA GLY A 343 2.46 -0.02 -5.02
C GLY A 343 2.24 -1.52 -4.81
N TRP A 344 2.21 -2.34 -5.85
CA TRP A 344 2.07 -3.80 -5.74
C TRP A 344 3.35 -4.56 -6.09
N LEU A 345 4.39 -3.86 -6.56
CA LEU A 345 5.64 -4.46 -7.03
C LEU A 345 6.76 -4.24 -6.03
N LEU A 346 7.14 -5.31 -5.32
CA LEU A 346 8.15 -5.24 -4.25
C LEU A 346 9.48 -4.68 -4.72
N TRP A 347 9.97 -5.08 -5.90
CA TRP A 347 11.23 -4.55 -6.43
C TRP A 347 11.19 -3.03 -6.68
N TRP A 348 10.07 -2.49 -7.15
CA TRP A 348 9.94 -1.05 -7.42
C TRP A 348 9.75 -0.27 -6.14
N MET A 349 8.92 -0.78 -5.23
CA MET A 349 8.79 -0.19 -3.91
C MET A 349 10.09 -0.24 -3.11
N ALA A 350 10.89 -1.28 -3.24
CA ALA A 350 12.21 -1.34 -2.61
C ALA A 350 13.11 -0.23 -3.16
N LYS A 351 13.14 -0.02 -4.47
CA LYS A 351 13.90 1.11 -5.08
C LYS A 351 13.41 2.46 -4.58
N ASP A 352 12.10 2.68 -4.57
CA ASP A 352 11.51 3.93 -4.10
C ASP A 352 11.84 4.11 -2.60
N PHE A 353 11.68 3.08 -1.78
CA PHE A 353 12.07 3.07 -0.36
C PHE A 353 13.55 3.41 -0.14
N PHE A 354 14.47 2.83 -0.89
CA PHE A 354 15.91 3.12 -0.73
C PHE A 354 16.27 4.55 -1.11
N LYS A 355 15.61 5.15 -2.11
CA LYS A 355 15.77 6.59 -2.43
C LYS A 355 15.28 7.47 -1.28
N THR A 356 14.25 7.03 -0.57
CA THR A 356 13.58 7.76 0.50
C THR A 356 13.77 7.12 1.87
N ILE A 357 14.92 6.48 2.11
CA ILE A 357 15.11 5.65 3.30
C ILE A 357 15.01 6.48 4.59
N GLY A 358 15.61 7.68 4.61
CA GLY A 358 15.57 8.61 5.73
C GLY A 358 14.14 8.98 6.15
N PRO A 359 13.32 9.60 5.28
CA PRO A 359 11.94 9.94 5.62
C PRO A 359 11.06 8.71 5.87
N SER A 360 11.26 7.59 5.15
CA SER A 360 10.47 6.36 5.36
C SER A 360 10.71 5.77 6.75
N MET A 361 11.98 5.66 7.18
CA MET A 361 12.33 5.17 8.51
C MET A 361 11.84 6.11 9.61
N TYR A 362 11.89 7.43 9.38
CA TYR A 362 11.34 8.41 10.31
C TYR A 362 9.82 8.21 10.50
N ILE A 363 9.06 8.06 9.41
CA ILE A 363 7.60 7.79 9.46
C ILE A 363 7.32 6.46 10.16
N PHE A 364 8.10 5.41 9.86
CA PHE A 364 7.96 4.10 10.48
C PHE A 364 8.18 4.16 12.00
N MET A 365 9.26 4.79 12.45
CA MET A 365 9.54 4.98 13.88
C MET A 365 8.47 5.82 14.57
N LEU A 366 7.99 6.87 13.89
CA LEU A 366 6.88 7.68 14.39
C LEU A 366 5.58 6.88 14.51
N ASN A 367 5.32 5.95 13.58
CA ASN A 367 4.17 5.06 13.63
C ASN A 367 4.28 4.08 14.80
N ILE A 368 5.44 3.45 15.00
CA ILE A 368 5.70 2.59 16.17
C ILE A 368 5.46 3.37 17.47
N PHE A 369 6.07 4.54 17.60
CA PHE A 369 6.02 5.32 18.82
C PHE A 369 4.62 5.90 19.11
N MET A 370 3.98 6.52 18.12
CA MET A 370 2.70 7.22 18.32
C MET A 370 1.48 6.29 18.24
N VAL A 371 1.51 5.28 17.37
CA VAL A 371 0.33 4.43 17.09
C VAL A 371 0.40 3.13 17.88
N PHE A 372 1.57 2.49 18.01
CA PHE A 372 1.64 1.12 18.55
C PHE A 372 2.17 1.03 19.99
N LEU A 373 3.14 1.85 20.41
CA LEU A 373 3.84 1.67 21.70
C LEU A 373 2.91 1.77 22.90
N VAL A 374 2.12 2.85 22.99
CA VAL A 374 1.19 3.06 24.12
C VAL A 374 0.06 2.02 24.10
N PRO A 375 -0.62 1.76 22.96
CA PRO A 375 -1.70 0.77 22.91
C PRO A 375 -1.21 -0.66 23.13
N LEU A 376 0.01 -1.00 22.70
CA LEU A 376 0.64 -2.30 23.00
C LEU A 376 0.89 -2.47 24.49
N GLY A 377 1.42 -1.44 25.17
CA GLY A 377 1.62 -1.46 26.61
C GLY A 377 0.29 -1.67 27.37
N VAL A 378 -0.75 -0.94 26.98
CA VAL A 378 -2.11 -1.08 27.55
C VAL A 378 -2.71 -2.45 27.24
N ALA A 379 -2.54 -2.96 26.02
CA ALA A 379 -3.03 -4.29 25.64
C ALA A 379 -2.36 -5.41 26.45
N ILE A 380 -1.04 -5.33 26.68
CA ILE A 380 -0.31 -6.31 27.49
C ILE A 380 -0.78 -6.27 28.95
N THR A 381 -0.94 -5.09 29.55
CA THR A 381 -1.43 -4.98 30.93
C THR A 381 -2.86 -5.48 31.06
N MET A 382 -3.73 -5.15 30.11
CA MET A 382 -5.10 -5.67 30.05
C MET A 382 -5.15 -7.18 29.84
N LEU A 383 -4.23 -7.77 29.09
CA LEU A 383 -4.17 -9.23 28.88
C LEU A 383 -3.74 -9.96 30.16
N VAL A 384 -2.75 -9.42 30.87
CA VAL A 384 -2.27 -9.98 32.15
C VAL A 384 -3.34 -9.83 33.25
N ALA A 385 -3.89 -8.62 33.42
CA ALA A 385 -4.94 -8.36 34.42
C ALA A 385 -6.27 -9.04 34.05
N GLY A 386 -6.58 -9.10 32.75
CA GLY A 386 -7.80 -9.70 32.22
C GLY A 386 -7.91 -11.18 32.55
N ARG A 387 -6.79 -11.93 32.60
CA ARG A 387 -6.81 -13.34 33.01
C ARG A 387 -7.36 -13.54 34.42
N GLN A 388 -7.02 -12.65 35.35
CA GLN A 388 -7.52 -12.69 36.73
C GLN A 388 -8.98 -12.26 36.81
N ILE A 389 -9.35 -11.20 36.08
CA ILE A 389 -10.73 -10.69 36.03
C ILE A 389 -11.66 -11.75 35.45
N ILE A 390 -11.31 -12.35 34.32
CA ILE A 390 -12.11 -13.42 33.67
C ILE A 390 -12.27 -14.60 34.63
N ALA A 391 -11.19 -15.07 35.27
CA ALA A 391 -11.30 -16.16 36.24
C ALA A 391 -12.24 -15.82 37.40
N SER A 392 -12.20 -14.57 37.91
CA SER A 392 -13.10 -14.11 38.97
C SER A 392 -14.56 -13.99 38.54
N LEU A 393 -14.82 -13.58 37.29
CA LEU A 393 -16.16 -13.46 36.72
C LEU A 393 -16.77 -14.85 36.50
N MET A 394 -16.00 -15.79 35.94
CA MET A 394 -16.44 -17.18 35.75
C MET A 394 -16.78 -17.86 37.08
N ALA A 395 -16.04 -17.55 38.15
CA ALA A 395 -16.34 -18.07 39.49
C ALA A 395 -17.67 -17.55 40.08
N ARG A 396 -18.19 -16.43 39.58
CA ARG A 396 -19.45 -15.80 40.03
C ARG A 396 -20.62 -16.05 39.07
N GLU A 397 -20.38 -16.70 37.94
CA GLU A 397 -21.39 -16.96 36.89
C GLU A 397 -22.58 -17.74 37.45
N ALA A 398 -22.34 -18.82 38.19
CA ALA A 398 -23.42 -19.65 38.75
C ALA A 398 -24.34 -18.86 39.70
N ALA A 399 -23.77 -18.01 40.55
CA ALA A 399 -24.54 -17.16 41.46
C ALA A 399 -25.36 -16.11 40.70
N PHE A 400 -24.79 -15.51 39.64
CA PHE A 400 -25.51 -14.57 38.79
C PHE A 400 -26.66 -15.22 38.05
N LEU A 401 -26.48 -16.42 37.48
CA LEU A 401 -27.52 -17.11 36.73
C LEU A 401 -28.70 -17.49 37.63
N LEU A 402 -28.44 -17.93 38.87
CA LEU A 402 -29.49 -18.18 39.87
C LEU A 402 -30.26 -16.91 40.22
N TRP A 403 -29.56 -15.78 40.41
CA TRP A 403 -30.19 -14.50 40.65
C TRP A 403 -31.01 -14.02 39.45
N ALA A 404 -30.48 -14.13 38.23
CA ALA A 404 -31.14 -13.69 37.00
C ALA A 404 -32.40 -14.52 36.71
N LYS A 405 -32.35 -15.84 36.96
CA LYS A 405 -33.51 -16.73 36.88
C LYS A 405 -34.60 -16.33 37.87
N ALA A 406 -34.24 -15.87 39.06
CA ALA A 406 -35.19 -15.44 40.08
C ALA A 406 -35.79 -14.04 39.84
N ASN A 407 -35.06 -13.13 39.16
CA ASN A 407 -35.42 -11.70 39.11
C ASN A 407 -35.70 -11.14 37.71
N ILE A 408 -35.20 -11.76 36.64
CA ILE A 408 -35.28 -11.22 35.27
C ILE A 408 -35.95 -12.25 34.34
N MET A 409 -35.23 -13.32 34.03
CA MET A 409 -35.68 -14.38 33.12
C MET A 409 -34.78 -15.60 33.28
N ASP A 410 -35.35 -16.79 33.08
CA ASP A 410 -34.56 -18.02 32.97
C ASP A 410 -33.78 -17.98 31.65
N MET A 411 -32.45 -17.85 31.73
CA MET A 411 -31.58 -17.87 30.56
C MET A 411 -31.35 -19.28 30.00
N GLY A 412 -31.96 -20.30 30.62
CA GLY A 412 -31.86 -21.69 30.21
C GLY A 412 -30.48 -22.30 30.48
N GLU A 413 -30.28 -23.52 30.00
CA GLU A 413 -29.01 -24.25 30.11
C GLU A 413 -28.42 -24.54 28.71
N GLY A 414 -27.13 -24.84 28.66
CA GLY A 414 -26.43 -25.20 27.43
C GLY A 414 -26.46 -24.08 26.37
N ASN A 415 -27.07 -24.37 25.22
CA ASN A 415 -27.08 -23.46 24.06
C ASN A 415 -27.84 -22.15 24.33
N PHE A 416 -28.89 -22.17 25.16
CA PHE A 416 -29.66 -20.96 25.48
C PHE A 416 -28.85 -19.99 26.35
N GLN A 417 -28.18 -20.50 27.38
CA GLN A 417 -27.26 -19.72 28.21
C GLN A 417 -26.13 -19.13 27.35
N PHE A 418 -25.57 -19.92 26.44
CA PHE A 418 -24.51 -19.45 25.55
C PHE A 418 -24.96 -18.26 24.68
N LEU A 419 -26.13 -18.36 24.06
CA LEU A 419 -26.66 -17.34 23.15
C LEU A 419 -27.09 -16.06 23.86
N PHE A 420 -27.80 -16.17 24.99
CA PHE A 420 -28.42 -15.01 25.64
C PHE A 420 -27.55 -14.37 26.75
N TYR A 421 -26.59 -15.11 27.30
CA TYR A 421 -25.72 -14.61 28.37
C TYR A 421 -24.26 -14.47 27.92
N GLN A 422 -23.63 -15.58 27.52
CA GLN A 422 -22.17 -15.60 27.31
C GLN A 422 -21.76 -14.77 26.08
N MET A 423 -22.48 -14.87 24.96
CA MET A 423 -22.21 -14.08 23.76
C MET A 423 -22.28 -12.57 24.00
N PRO A 424 -23.38 -11.99 24.54
CA PRO A 424 -23.45 -10.56 24.84
C PRO A 424 -22.41 -10.09 25.86
N LEU A 425 -22.10 -10.91 26.87
CA LEU A 425 -21.09 -10.60 27.87
C LEU A 425 -19.70 -10.51 27.24
N VAL A 426 -19.32 -11.53 26.46
CA VAL A 426 -18.03 -11.54 25.74
C VAL A 426 -17.95 -10.35 24.80
N PHE A 427 -19.00 -10.06 24.03
CA PHE A 427 -19.04 -8.89 23.16
C PHE A 427 -18.83 -7.59 23.95
N THR A 428 -19.56 -7.39 25.04
CA THR A 428 -19.50 -6.16 25.84
C THR A 428 -18.12 -5.98 26.44
N PHE A 429 -17.54 -7.04 27.02
CA PHE A 429 -16.18 -7.01 27.56
C PHE A 429 -15.14 -6.68 26.48
N CYS A 430 -15.21 -7.37 25.33
CA CYS A 430 -14.31 -7.13 24.22
C CYS A 430 -14.46 -5.71 23.67
N PHE A 431 -15.69 -5.19 23.57
CA PHE A 431 -15.96 -3.84 23.12
C PHE A 431 -15.34 -2.80 24.06
N LEU A 432 -15.47 -2.96 25.38
CA LEU A 432 -14.87 -2.03 26.35
C LEU A 432 -13.33 -2.04 26.27
N VAL A 433 -12.72 -3.21 26.15
CA VAL A 433 -11.27 -3.36 25.99
C VAL A 433 -10.79 -2.72 24.68
N PHE A 434 -11.40 -3.08 23.55
CA PHE A 434 -11.03 -2.53 22.26
C PHE A 434 -11.36 -1.04 22.14
N PHE A 435 -12.38 -0.53 22.83
CA PHE A 435 -12.69 0.90 22.87
C PHE A 435 -11.55 1.72 23.45
N ILE A 436 -10.92 1.22 24.52
CA ILE A 436 -9.74 1.87 25.10
C ILE A 436 -8.56 1.76 24.14
N ILE A 437 -8.24 0.56 23.66
CA ILE A 437 -7.06 0.33 22.80
C ILE A 437 -7.20 1.09 21.47
N CYS A 438 -8.31 0.92 20.76
CA CYS A 438 -8.58 1.58 19.48
C CYS A 438 -8.77 3.09 19.66
N GLY A 439 -9.32 3.54 20.78
CA GLY A 439 -9.42 4.97 21.12
C GLY A 439 -8.06 5.63 21.24
N LEU A 440 -7.08 4.96 21.86
CA LEU A 440 -5.69 5.43 21.93
C LEU A 440 -4.99 5.39 20.56
N MET A 441 -5.29 4.39 19.72
CA MET A 441 -4.67 4.25 18.40
C MET A 441 -5.24 5.20 17.34
N SER A 442 -6.54 5.52 17.40
CA SER A 442 -7.25 6.13 16.27
C SER A 442 -6.79 7.56 15.96
N PHE A 443 -6.58 8.39 16.98
CA PHE A 443 -6.15 9.78 16.81
C PHE A 443 -4.72 9.86 16.24
N PRO A 444 -3.72 9.15 16.79
CA PRO A 444 -2.41 9.00 16.17
C PRO A 444 -2.48 8.45 14.74
N ALA A 445 -3.34 7.48 14.46
CA ALA A 445 -3.47 6.92 13.12
C ALA A 445 -3.94 7.97 12.09
N VAL A 446 -4.96 8.77 12.41
CA VAL A 446 -5.43 9.86 11.52
C VAL A 446 -4.34 10.92 11.32
N PHE A 447 -3.59 11.25 12.38
CA PHE A 447 -2.41 12.11 12.26
C PHE A 447 -1.39 11.51 11.28
N MET A 448 -1.04 10.24 11.45
CA MET A 448 -0.07 9.54 10.59
C MET A 448 -0.52 9.44 9.14
N MET A 449 -1.81 9.24 8.85
CA MET A 449 -2.34 9.26 7.48
C MET A 449 -2.11 10.62 6.79
N ARG A 450 -2.19 11.73 7.54
CA ARG A 450 -1.82 13.05 7.02
C ARG A 450 -0.32 13.19 6.81
N VAL A 451 0.50 12.63 7.70
CA VAL A 451 1.97 12.58 7.54
C VAL A 451 2.36 11.83 6.28
N VAL A 452 1.74 10.68 6.01
CA VAL A 452 1.93 9.90 4.77
C VAL A 452 1.53 10.72 3.54
N GLY A 453 0.43 11.47 3.61
CA GLY A 453 0.06 12.41 2.56
C GLY A 453 1.12 13.48 2.28
N LEU A 454 1.69 14.08 3.33
CA LEU A 454 2.76 15.07 3.20
C LEU A 454 4.04 14.44 2.64
N TYR A 455 4.35 13.22 3.06
CA TYR A 455 5.47 12.45 2.53
C TYR A 455 5.38 12.33 1.00
N GLY A 456 4.19 12.04 0.46
CA GLY A 456 3.96 12.04 -0.98
C GLY A 456 4.12 13.40 -1.66
N VAL A 457 3.82 14.52 -0.97
CA VAL A 457 3.94 15.87 -1.51
C VAL A 457 5.40 16.33 -1.58
N TYR A 458 6.19 16.07 -0.54
CA TYR A 458 7.59 16.51 -0.43
C TYR A 458 8.55 15.65 -1.27
N PHE A 459 8.26 14.36 -1.42
CA PHE A 459 9.14 13.40 -2.10
C PHE A 459 8.58 12.90 -3.43
N LYS A 460 7.74 13.68 -4.13
CA LYS A 460 7.11 13.28 -5.41
C LYS A 460 8.11 12.70 -6.44
N PRO A 461 9.27 13.32 -6.70
CA PRO A 461 10.21 12.81 -7.71
C PRO A 461 10.94 11.55 -7.22
N ASP A 462 11.29 11.50 -5.94
CA ASP A 462 12.03 10.39 -5.34
C ASP A 462 11.15 9.13 -5.27
N LEU A 463 9.85 9.33 -5.03
CA LEU A 463 8.81 8.31 -5.11
C LEU A 463 8.38 8.01 -6.55
N SER A 464 9.01 8.61 -7.56
CA SER A 464 8.72 8.31 -8.97
C SER A 464 7.21 8.46 -9.30
N LEU A 465 6.50 9.41 -8.66
CA LEU A 465 5.08 9.69 -8.89
C LEU A 465 4.85 10.44 -10.20
N VAL A 466 5.92 11.05 -10.71
CA VAL A 466 5.96 11.72 -12.01
C VAL A 466 6.60 10.73 -13.00
N ASN A 467 5.84 9.73 -13.43
CA ASN A 467 6.24 8.85 -14.52
C ASN A 467 5.15 8.87 -15.59
N GLU A 468 5.32 9.80 -16.53
CA GLU A 468 4.73 9.71 -17.86
C GLU A 468 5.65 8.76 -18.65
N PHE A 469 5.42 7.44 -18.55
CA PHE A 469 6.07 6.53 -19.49
C PHE A 469 5.67 7.00 -20.90
N PRO A 470 6.62 7.21 -21.83
CA PRO A 470 6.29 7.57 -23.19
C PRO A 470 5.28 6.57 -23.76
N ASP A 471 4.28 7.09 -24.48
CA ASP A 471 3.27 6.24 -25.11
C ASP A 471 3.94 5.11 -25.88
N LEU A 472 3.45 3.89 -25.67
CA LEU A 472 3.94 2.67 -26.31
C LEU A 472 5.34 2.19 -25.84
N GLU A 473 5.87 2.70 -24.73
CA GLU A 473 7.05 2.11 -24.11
C GLU A 473 6.81 0.65 -23.70
N SER A 474 7.78 -0.22 -23.96
CA SER A 474 7.66 -1.66 -23.67
C SER A 474 7.64 -1.94 -22.17
N ALA A 475 6.62 -2.67 -21.72
CA ALA A 475 6.46 -3.03 -20.32
C ALA A 475 7.44 -4.13 -19.92
N GLY A 476 8.15 -3.94 -18.80
CA GLY A 476 9.07 -4.94 -18.24
C GLY A 476 8.35 -6.11 -17.54
N PHE A 477 9.15 -7.03 -16.98
CA PHE A 477 8.67 -8.23 -16.29
C PHE A 477 7.68 -7.94 -15.15
N GLY A 478 8.00 -6.99 -14.25
CA GLY A 478 7.21 -6.74 -13.05
C GLY A 478 5.73 -6.43 -13.33
N PRO A 479 5.41 -5.36 -14.09
CA PRO A 479 4.04 -5.04 -14.47
C PRO A 479 3.31 -6.19 -15.17
N ARG A 480 4.00 -6.92 -16.06
CA ARG A 480 3.43 -8.10 -16.74
C ARG A 480 3.10 -9.22 -15.75
N PHE A 481 3.98 -9.48 -14.78
CA PHE A 481 3.76 -10.47 -13.73
C PHE A 481 2.57 -10.06 -12.86
N LEU A 482 2.48 -8.80 -12.45
CA LEU A 482 1.33 -8.31 -11.68
C LEU A 482 0.00 -8.44 -12.46
N ALA A 483 -0.02 -8.04 -13.73
CA ALA A 483 -1.20 -8.25 -14.58
C ALA A 483 -1.58 -9.73 -14.68
N PHE A 484 -0.59 -10.61 -14.84
CA PHE A 484 -0.81 -12.05 -14.85
C PHE A 484 -1.42 -12.55 -13.54
N GLN A 485 -0.94 -12.09 -12.38
CA GLN A 485 -1.53 -12.47 -11.08
C GLN A 485 -3.00 -12.03 -10.95
N ILE A 486 -3.36 -10.86 -11.49
CA ILE A 486 -4.76 -10.42 -11.53
C ILE A 486 -5.57 -11.31 -12.49
N ASP A 487 -5.03 -11.63 -13.67
CA ASP A 487 -5.66 -12.53 -14.63
C ASP A 487 -5.86 -13.94 -14.05
N MET A 488 -4.97 -14.40 -13.17
CA MET A 488 -5.11 -15.70 -12.49
C MET A 488 -6.35 -15.80 -11.59
N ILE A 489 -6.85 -14.67 -11.06
CA ILE A 489 -8.12 -14.65 -10.32
C ILE A 489 -9.26 -15.01 -11.27
N ILE A 490 -9.28 -14.43 -12.48
CA ILE A 490 -10.31 -14.70 -13.49
C ILE A 490 -10.18 -16.14 -14.01
N VAL A 491 -8.95 -16.58 -14.31
CA VAL A 491 -8.69 -17.97 -14.73
C VAL A 491 -9.14 -18.96 -13.65
N SER A 492 -8.96 -18.65 -12.37
CA SER A 492 -9.46 -19.50 -11.27
C SER A 492 -10.99 -19.61 -11.27
N MET A 493 -11.71 -18.52 -11.52
CA MET A 493 -13.17 -18.53 -11.64
C MET A 493 -13.62 -19.34 -12.85
N LEU A 494 -12.95 -19.19 -14.00
CA LEU A 494 -13.23 -19.99 -15.21
C LEU A 494 -12.92 -21.48 -14.99
N THR A 495 -11.91 -21.79 -14.18
CA THR A 495 -11.57 -23.17 -13.80
C THR A 495 -12.65 -23.76 -12.89
N CYS A 496 -13.25 -22.98 -11.98
CA CYS A 496 -14.41 -23.42 -11.20
C CYS A 496 -15.62 -23.75 -12.09
N VAL A 497 -15.87 -22.95 -13.14
CA VAL A 497 -16.90 -23.25 -14.14
C VAL A 497 -16.56 -24.54 -14.90
N GLY A 498 -15.30 -24.73 -15.30
CA GLY A 498 -14.84 -25.97 -15.92
C GLY A 498 -14.98 -27.19 -15.00
N ALA A 499 -14.71 -27.04 -13.70
CA ALA A 499 -14.90 -28.09 -12.70
C ALA A 499 -16.38 -28.41 -12.48
N PHE A 500 -17.26 -27.40 -12.48
CA PHE A 500 -18.70 -27.59 -12.42
C PHE A 500 -19.20 -28.38 -13.63
N ILE A 501 -18.84 -27.97 -14.86
CA ILE A 501 -19.23 -28.67 -16.08
C ILE A 501 -18.65 -30.09 -16.11
N GLY A 502 -17.37 -30.24 -15.75
CA GLY A 502 -16.72 -31.55 -15.61
C GLY A 502 -17.50 -32.46 -14.68
N THR A 503 -17.92 -31.96 -13.52
CA THR A 503 -18.74 -32.73 -12.55
C THR A 503 -20.08 -33.16 -13.14
N LEU A 504 -20.78 -32.29 -13.89
CA LEU A 504 -22.03 -32.66 -14.57
C LEU A 504 -21.82 -33.79 -15.58
N PHE A 505 -20.75 -33.72 -16.38
CA PHE A 505 -20.39 -34.80 -17.29
C PHE A 505 -19.93 -36.07 -16.55
N GLY A 506 -19.23 -35.95 -15.42
CA GLY A 506 -18.85 -37.07 -14.57
C GLY A 506 -20.07 -37.82 -14.01
N LEU A 507 -21.08 -37.08 -13.55
CA LEU A 507 -22.37 -37.66 -13.13
C LEU A 507 -23.06 -38.37 -14.30
N LEU A 508 -23.06 -37.77 -15.49
CA LEU A 508 -23.61 -38.37 -16.71
C LEU A 508 -22.89 -39.70 -17.06
N PHE A 509 -21.56 -39.69 -17.12
CA PHE A 509 -20.77 -40.90 -17.42
C PHE A 509 -20.96 -42.01 -16.39
N THR A 510 -21.09 -41.63 -15.11
CA THR A 510 -21.38 -42.57 -14.02
C THR A 510 -22.78 -43.17 -14.17
N PHE A 511 -23.78 -42.34 -14.51
CA PHE A 511 -25.16 -42.78 -14.75
C PHE A 511 -25.25 -43.81 -15.90
N TYR A 512 -24.49 -43.61 -16.99
CA TYR A 512 -24.41 -44.56 -18.10
C TYR A 512 -23.47 -45.75 -17.86
N GLY A 513 -22.88 -45.89 -16.67
CA GLY A 513 -22.07 -47.04 -16.29
C GLY A 513 -20.69 -47.13 -16.97
N TRP A 514 -20.11 -46.00 -17.38
CA TRP A 514 -18.81 -45.98 -18.04
C TRP A 514 -17.69 -46.26 -17.03
N SER A 515 -16.87 -47.28 -17.29
CA SER A 515 -15.77 -47.71 -16.39
C SER A 515 -14.68 -46.66 -16.18
N ALA A 516 -14.53 -45.70 -17.11
CA ALA A 516 -13.55 -44.62 -17.06
C ALA A 516 -14.15 -43.25 -16.65
N ALA A 517 -15.36 -43.22 -16.05
CA ALA A 517 -16.10 -41.99 -15.75
C ALA A 517 -15.26 -40.93 -15.01
N GLY A 518 -14.50 -41.33 -13.98
CA GLY A 518 -13.66 -40.41 -13.21
C GLY A 518 -12.52 -39.78 -14.02
N VAL A 519 -11.88 -40.54 -14.92
CA VAL A 519 -10.80 -40.02 -15.78
C VAL A 519 -11.38 -39.09 -16.84
N LEU A 520 -12.49 -39.48 -17.46
CA LEU A 520 -13.19 -38.67 -18.47
C LEU A 520 -13.73 -37.36 -17.88
N GLN A 521 -14.23 -37.38 -16.65
CA GLN A 521 -14.60 -36.17 -15.90
C GLN A 521 -13.44 -35.18 -15.84
N VAL A 522 -12.25 -35.64 -15.44
CA VAL A 522 -11.06 -34.78 -15.31
C VAL A 522 -10.61 -34.26 -16.67
N ILE A 523 -10.65 -35.09 -17.72
CA ILE A 523 -10.32 -34.66 -19.10
C ILE A 523 -11.28 -33.55 -19.57
N VAL A 524 -12.59 -33.74 -19.37
CA VAL A 524 -13.59 -32.72 -19.72
C VAL A 524 -13.35 -31.44 -18.92
N GLN A 525 -13.12 -31.55 -17.60
CA GLN A 525 -12.82 -30.41 -16.75
C GLN A 525 -11.61 -29.61 -17.25
N ILE A 526 -10.48 -30.28 -17.51
CA ILE A 526 -9.25 -29.64 -17.99
C ILE A 526 -9.50 -29.01 -19.37
N GLY A 527 -10.11 -29.75 -20.29
CA GLY A 527 -10.40 -29.27 -21.65
C GLY A 527 -11.27 -28.01 -21.65
N VAL A 528 -12.37 -28.02 -20.90
CA VAL A 528 -13.27 -26.86 -20.78
C VAL A 528 -12.55 -25.68 -20.11
N SER A 529 -11.78 -25.92 -19.05
CA SER A 529 -11.03 -24.85 -18.36
C SER A 529 -9.99 -24.18 -19.28
N LEU A 530 -9.27 -24.97 -20.08
CA LEU A 530 -8.29 -24.47 -21.05
C LEU A 530 -8.97 -23.70 -22.18
N LEU A 531 -10.11 -24.18 -22.68
CA LEU A 531 -10.88 -23.50 -23.73
C LEU A 531 -11.41 -22.15 -23.25
N LEU A 532 -12.04 -22.10 -22.07
CA LEU A 532 -12.56 -20.86 -21.49
C LEU A 532 -11.44 -19.84 -21.23
N SER A 533 -10.33 -20.29 -20.65
CA SER A 533 -9.17 -19.44 -20.37
C SER A 533 -8.51 -18.95 -21.66
N GLY A 534 -8.32 -19.84 -22.64
CA GLY A 534 -7.75 -19.49 -23.93
C GLY A 534 -8.61 -18.48 -24.70
N PHE A 535 -9.93 -18.67 -24.67
CA PHE A 535 -10.88 -17.72 -25.24
C PHE A 535 -10.82 -16.36 -24.55
N TYR A 536 -10.75 -16.33 -23.21
CA TYR A 536 -10.58 -15.09 -22.44
C TYR A 536 -9.36 -14.29 -22.91
N PHE A 537 -8.17 -14.89 -22.94
CA PHE A 537 -6.95 -14.18 -23.36
C PHE A 537 -7.03 -13.73 -24.83
N ALA A 538 -7.42 -14.62 -25.74
CA ALA A 538 -7.43 -14.33 -27.18
C ALA A 538 -8.47 -13.25 -27.55
N SER A 539 -9.69 -13.32 -27.00
CA SER A 539 -10.76 -12.37 -27.30
C SER A 539 -10.48 -10.99 -26.72
N MET A 540 -9.99 -10.91 -25.48
CA MET A 540 -9.68 -9.64 -24.82
C MET A 540 -8.51 -8.90 -25.47
N GLU A 541 -7.44 -9.63 -25.83
CA GLU A 541 -6.27 -9.03 -26.46
C GLU A 541 -6.51 -8.62 -27.93
N ALA A 542 -7.42 -9.27 -28.63
CA ALA A 542 -7.86 -8.87 -29.97
C ALA A 542 -8.98 -7.80 -29.95
N GLY A 543 -9.57 -7.55 -28.78
CA GLY A 543 -10.70 -6.64 -28.61
C GLY A 543 -10.31 -5.16 -28.61
N ALA A 544 -11.30 -4.29 -28.44
CA ALA A 544 -11.09 -2.83 -28.40
C ALA A 544 -10.15 -2.39 -27.27
N SER A 545 -10.15 -3.10 -26.14
CA SER A 545 -9.24 -2.85 -25.02
C SER A 545 -7.79 -3.22 -25.34
N ARG A 546 -7.56 -4.12 -26.31
CA ARG A 546 -6.23 -4.66 -26.66
C ARG A 546 -5.47 -5.20 -25.44
N ALA A 547 -6.21 -5.65 -24.44
CA ALA A 547 -5.68 -5.96 -23.12
C ALA A 547 -6.65 -6.89 -22.38
N THR A 548 -6.10 -7.83 -21.62
CA THR A 548 -6.84 -8.58 -20.60
C THR A 548 -7.29 -7.64 -19.47
N LEU A 549 -8.20 -8.11 -18.61
CA LEU A 549 -8.66 -7.31 -17.48
C LEU A 549 -7.49 -6.97 -16.52
N GLY A 550 -6.59 -7.93 -16.29
CA GLY A 550 -5.36 -7.70 -15.52
C GLY A 550 -4.48 -6.64 -16.16
N LYS A 551 -4.17 -6.76 -17.45
CA LYS A 551 -3.34 -5.77 -18.18
C LYS A 551 -4.00 -4.38 -18.21
N ALA A 552 -5.30 -4.32 -18.51
CA ALA A 552 -6.05 -3.06 -18.55
C ALA A 552 -6.06 -2.36 -17.20
N SER A 553 -6.21 -3.10 -16.09
CA SER A 553 -6.28 -2.54 -14.73
C SER A 553 -5.01 -1.80 -14.29
N ILE A 554 -3.86 -2.13 -14.90
CA ILE A 554 -2.57 -1.50 -14.60
C ILE A 554 -2.08 -0.56 -15.72
N GLY A 555 -2.87 -0.36 -16.77
CA GLY A 555 -2.50 0.52 -17.90
C GLY A 555 -1.59 -0.14 -18.93
N LEU A 556 -1.67 -1.47 -19.11
CA LEU A 556 -0.95 -2.20 -20.15
C LEU A 556 -1.86 -2.59 -21.31
N MET A 557 -1.28 -2.67 -22.51
CA MET A 557 -1.93 -3.24 -23.69
C MET A 557 -0.96 -4.07 -24.53
N ALA A 558 -1.49 -5.04 -25.25
CA ALA A 558 -0.77 -5.89 -26.18
C ALA A 558 -1.01 -5.41 -27.61
N LEU A 559 0.07 -5.19 -28.35
CA LEU A 559 0.06 -4.74 -29.73
C LEU A 559 0.95 -5.64 -30.58
N ARG A 560 0.81 -5.49 -31.90
CA ARG A 560 1.77 -6.03 -32.85
C ARG A 560 3.07 -5.22 -32.80
N ASP A 561 4.15 -5.80 -33.30
CA ASP A 561 5.48 -5.16 -33.33
C ASP A 561 5.50 -3.79 -34.00
N ASP A 562 4.63 -3.57 -34.99
CA ASP A 562 4.44 -2.32 -35.72
C ASP A 562 3.47 -1.33 -35.04
N ASN A 563 3.19 -1.51 -33.75
CA ASN A 563 2.25 -0.69 -32.96
C ASN A 563 0.77 -0.76 -33.40
N LYS A 564 0.40 -1.68 -34.28
CA LYS A 564 -1.00 -1.86 -34.69
C LYS A 564 -1.75 -2.84 -33.78
N PRO A 565 -3.10 -2.78 -33.74
CA PRO A 565 -3.91 -3.76 -33.03
C PRO A 565 -3.65 -5.17 -33.55
N MET A 566 -3.70 -6.16 -32.66
CA MET A 566 -3.56 -7.56 -33.06
C MET A 566 -4.84 -8.07 -33.73
N ALA A 567 -4.68 -8.82 -34.82
CA ALA A 567 -5.79 -9.56 -35.41
C ALA A 567 -6.19 -10.75 -34.52
N ARG A 568 -7.45 -11.19 -34.58
CA ARG A 568 -7.96 -12.32 -33.76
C ARG A 568 -7.13 -13.59 -33.90
N GLN A 569 -6.73 -13.94 -35.13
CA GLN A 569 -5.88 -15.11 -35.38
C GLN A 569 -4.51 -14.99 -34.71
N GLN A 570 -3.92 -13.79 -34.75
CA GLN A 570 -2.64 -13.52 -34.11
C GLN A 570 -2.75 -13.59 -32.59
N ALA A 571 -3.81 -13.04 -31.99
CA ALA A 571 -4.08 -13.15 -30.56
C ALA A 571 -4.30 -14.61 -30.14
N PHE A 572 -5.01 -15.41 -30.94
CA PHE A 572 -5.14 -16.85 -30.70
C PHE A 572 -3.78 -17.56 -30.76
N SER A 573 -2.95 -17.27 -31.76
CA SER A 573 -1.59 -17.83 -31.86
C SER A 573 -0.71 -17.46 -30.66
N ARG A 574 -0.85 -16.22 -30.17
CA ARG A 574 -0.18 -15.71 -28.97
C ARG A 574 -0.61 -16.50 -27.73
N THR A 575 -1.91 -16.68 -27.51
CA THR A 575 -2.44 -17.51 -26.42
C THR A 575 -2.00 -18.96 -26.53
N ALA A 576 -2.04 -19.54 -27.73
CA ALA A 576 -1.56 -20.90 -27.97
C ALA A 576 -0.07 -21.05 -27.62
N SER A 577 0.76 -20.09 -28.03
CA SER A 577 2.19 -20.06 -27.68
C SER A 577 2.47 -19.80 -26.19
N ALA A 578 1.52 -19.21 -25.46
CA ALA A 578 1.62 -19.10 -24.00
C ALA A 578 1.55 -20.48 -23.32
N PHE A 579 0.87 -21.48 -23.90
CA PHE A 579 0.93 -22.87 -23.38
C PHE A 579 2.35 -23.45 -23.42
N VAL A 580 3.12 -23.14 -24.45
CA VAL A 580 4.54 -23.51 -24.52
C VAL A 580 5.32 -22.85 -23.39
N THR A 581 4.98 -21.60 -23.04
CA THR A 581 5.57 -20.92 -21.89
C THR A 581 5.29 -21.66 -20.58
N TYR A 582 4.08 -22.18 -20.38
CA TYR A 582 3.75 -23.03 -19.23
C TYR A 582 4.51 -24.36 -19.22
N LEU A 583 4.64 -25.04 -20.36
CA LEU A 583 5.40 -26.28 -20.49
C LEU A 583 6.88 -26.10 -20.13
N THR A 584 7.45 -24.93 -20.40
CA THR A 584 8.81 -24.56 -19.98
C THR A 584 8.91 -24.10 -18.52
N LEU A 585 7.95 -24.44 -17.66
CA LEU A 585 7.89 -23.99 -16.25
C LEU A 585 7.99 -22.46 -16.09
N ASN A 586 7.37 -21.71 -17.01
CA ASN A 586 7.40 -20.23 -17.08
C ASN A 586 8.78 -19.61 -17.38
N ILE A 587 9.79 -20.40 -17.76
CA ILE A 587 11.10 -19.88 -18.20
C ILE A 587 10.92 -18.95 -19.41
N GLY A 588 10.02 -19.31 -20.35
CA GLY A 588 9.68 -18.45 -21.48
C GLY A 588 9.11 -17.07 -21.09
N PHE A 589 8.50 -16.95 -19.91
CA PHE A 589 8.00 -15.66 -19.40
C PHE A 589 9.14 -14.84 -18.80
N LEU A 590 10.08 -15.47 -18.08
CA LEU A 590 11.24 -14.83 -17.46
C LEU A 590 12.19 -14.16 -18.49
N MET A 591 12.18 -14.60 -19.75
CA MET A 591 12.97 -14.00 -20.83
C MET A 591 12.77 -12.49 -20.96
N CYS A 592 11.57 -11.97 -20.69
CA CYS A 592 11.30 -10.53 -20.80
C CYS A 592 12.06 -9.68 -19.78
N PHE A 593 12.60 -10.28 -18.71
CA PHE A 593 13.44 -9.60 -17.72
C PHE A 593 14.82 -9.28 -18.31
N PHE A 594 15.45 -10.25 -18.98
CA PHE A 594 16.82 -10.16 -19.47
C PHE A 594 16.95 -9.50 -20.85
N ARG A 595 15.90 -9.53 -21.67
CA ARG A 595 15.94 -8.96 -23.02
C ARG A 595 15.85 -7.43 -23.01
N ALA A 596 16.51 -6.81 -23.98
CA ALA A 596 16.43 -5.36 -24.22
C ALA A 596 15.03 -4.94 -24.70
N ASP A 597 14.40 -5.76 -25.56
CA ASP A 597 13.06 -5.52 -26.13
C ASP A 597 11.89 -5.89 -25.20
N LYS A 598 12.19 -6.41 -24.00
CA LYS A 598 11.19 -6.81 -22.99
C LYS A 598 10.13 -7.80 -23.48
N LYS A 599 10.44 -8.63 -24.48
CA LYS A 599 9.53 -9.65 -25.01
C LYS A 599 9.66 -10.99 -24.29
N ALA A 600 8.52 -11.65 -24.05
CA ALA A 600 8.45 -13.05 -23.60
C ALA A 600 8.52 -14.03 -24.78
N LEU A 601 8.65 -15.33 -24.51
CA LEU A 601 8.70 -16.37 -25.56
C LEU A 601 7.48 -16.33 -26.48
N HIS A 602 6.28 -16.27 -25.91
CA HIS A 602 5.04 -16.18 -26.67
C HIS A 602 4.94 -14.86 -27.48
N ASP A 603 5.49 -13.75 -26.96
CA ASP A 603 5.54 -12.47 -27.68
C ASP A 603 6.35 -12.60 -28.98
N LEU A 604 7.48 -13.32 -28.93
CA LEU A 604 8.37 -13.55 -30.07
C LEU A 604 7.70 -14.45 -31.11
N MET A 605 7.09 -15.55 -30.67
CA MET A 605 6.40 -16.50 -31.54
C MET A 605 5.24 -15.84 -32.29
N SER A 606 4.53 -14.92 -31.65
CA SER A 606 3.38 -14.24 -32.24
C SER A 606 3.66 -12.82 -32.75
N LYS A 607 4.93 -12.38 -32.84
CA LYS A 607 5.34 -11.03 -33.33
C LYS A 607 4.56 -9.89 -32.68
N SER A 608 4.53 -9.90 -31.35
CA SER A 608 3.74 -8.97 -30.54
C SER A 608 4.55 -8.43 -29.38
N LYS A 609 4.06 -7.37 -28.75
CA LYS A 609 4.70 -6.70 -27.62
C LYS A 609 3.64 -6.16 -26.66
N VAL A 610 3.98 -6.06 -25.38
CA VAL A 610 3.14 -5.41 -24.38
C VAL A 610 3.77 -4.08 -24.01
N VAL A 611 2.96 -3.03 -24.06
CA VAL A 611 3.38 -1.65 -23.89
C VAL A 611 2.46 -0.93 -22.91
N TRP A 612 2.93 0.21 -22.39
CA TRP A 612 2.11 1.12 -21.62
C TRP A 612 1.06 1.78 -22.51
N ARG A 613 -0.17 1.82 -22.02
CA ARG A 613 -1.23 2.67 -22.57
C ARG A 613 -0.95 4.09 -22.08
N GLY A 614 -0.77 5.02 -23.00
CA GLY A 614 -0.70 6.44 -22.68
C GLY A 614 -1.92 6.89 -21.87
N GLU A 615 -1.76 7.91 -21.04
CA GLU A 615 -2.92 8.57 -20.43
C GLU A 615 -3.70 9.27 -21.56
N GLU A 616 -4.77 8.62 -22.05
CA GLU A 616 -5.82 9.33 -22.77
C GLU A 616 -6.43 10.32 -21.77
N ASN A 617 -6.14 11.61 -21.93
CA ASN A 617 -6.78 12.71 -21.20
C ASN A 617 -8.30 12.71 -21.40
#